data_AF-A0A7X7AVA9-F1
#
_entry.id   AF-A0A7X7AVA9-F1
#
_cell.length_a   1.000
_cell.length_b   1.000
_cell.length_c   1.000
_cell.angle_alpha   90.00
_cell.angle_beta   90.00
_cell.angle_gamma   90.00
#
_symmetry.space_group_name_H-M   'P 1'
#
loop_
_entity.id
_entity.type
_entity.pdbx_description
1 polymer ?
#
loop_
_entity_poly.entity_id
_entity_poly.type
_entity_poly.pdbx_seq_one_letter_code
_entity_poly.pdbx_strand_id
1 'polypeptide(L)'
;MKQSDFPTPPVAEVKPDTFVEFSHQRIDNYYWMRDKTDPKVVEYLHAENAYTDTVMASTKDLQEAIYNEILGRMKEDDESYPTLKDGYYYYSRSVTGKQYPTYCRKKGTMDASEEIIFDVNEMAEGKAAFIFRGYSISPDNSKAAYFFNETGSYADFNLHIKDLASGEDVGFTVSGATSVAWANDNKTLFFGVVDKNTLRSYQIRRQMLDAKESTLVYQEDDAKFSTYVSGNKTKDYIFIGSSSSTTSEERYIAADNPNADFKVFMPRVKDVEYSVYVHKNNFFVQYKDKENLNSKIFKAPFNGYEDKATWTEFVAHDPNVRIERIDILIDYVSLEMRKNGLTQIELMPVQGGEPKSISFPEPVYSTSLIGNPEYEASTIRYSYTSLNRPTTLYEYNIEDGATTKLKEQEVPSGFNPDDYTVERVWATASDGVEVPMAIVYKKELKKDGSNPALIYSYGSYGMSSDVYFSTAYYSLIDRGFVFAIAQIRGGSDLGEQWYEDGKLLKKKNTFTDFIACSEKLIEDKYTSADKLAAMGGSAGGLLMGAVANMRPDLYQTIVAQVPFVDVITTMFDETLPLTTGEYEEWGNPNEEEYYNYIKSYSPY
;
A
#
# COMPACT_ATOMS: atom_id res chain seq x y z
N MET A 1 15.04 -31.09 6.07
CA MET A 1 14.07 -32.18 5.83
C MET A 1 14.29 -32.68 4.41
N LYS A 2 14.29 -34.00 4.16
CA LYS A 2 14.41 -34.54 2.79
C LYS A 2 13.03 -35.02 2.32
N GLN A 3 12.71 -34.88 1.04
CA GLN A 3 11.43 -35.36 0.49
C GLN A 3 11.19 -36.86 0.76
N SER A 4 12.26 -37.65 0.83
CA SER A 4 12.22 -39.08 1.18
C SER A 4 11.67 -39.37 2.58
N ASP A 5 11.58 -38.36 3.44
CA ASP A 5 11.12 -38.49 4.82
C ASP A 5 9.58 -38.39 4.93
N PHE A 6 8.88 -38.11 3.82
CA PHE A 6 7.43 -37.86 3.78
C PHE A 6 6.74 -38.72 2.70
N PRO A 7 5.40 -38.86 2.76
CA PRO A 7 4.63 -39.44 1.67
C PRO A 7 4.90 -38.73 0.33
N THR A 8 4.59 -39.40 -0.78
CA THR A 8 4.60 -38.74 -2.08
C THR A 8 3.63 -37.56 -2.07
N PRO A 9 4.00 -36.37 -2.59
CA PRO A 9 3.09 -35.25 -2.68
C PRO A 9 1.88 -35.57 -3.58
N PRO A 10 0.75 -34.86 -3.41
CA PRO A 10 -0.39 -34.95 -4.33
C PRO A 10 0.05 -34.72 -5.77
N VAL A 11 -0.52 -35.49 -6.69
CA VAL A 11 -0.26 -35.35 -8.13
C VAL A 11 -1.53 -34.85 -8.79
N ALA A 12 -1.47 -33.65 -9.38
CA ALA A 12 -2.56 -33.09 -10.15
C ALA A 12 -2.89 -33.94 -11.38
N GLU A 13 -4.17 -34.02 -11.72
CA GLU A 13 -4.61 -34.57 -13.00
C GLU A 13 -4.10 -33.69 -14.14
N VAL A 14 -3.44 -34.32 -15.12
CA VAL A 14 -2.98 -33.65 -16.34
C VAL A 14 -4.12 -33.62 -17.34
N LYS A 15 -4.66 -32.42 -17.61
CA LYS A 15 -5.66 -32.17 -18.66
C LYS A 15 -5.08 -31.12 -19.61
N PRO A 16 -4.49 -31.53 -20.74
CA PRO A 16 -3.81 -30.60 -21.62
C PRO A 16 -4.82 -29.70 -22.35
N ASP A 17 -4.69 -28.40 -22.14
CA ASP A 17 -5.30 -27.35 -22.96
C ASP A 17 -4.22 -26.70 -23.82
N THR A 18 -4.55 -26.43 -25.08
CA THR A 18 -3.61 -25.88 -26.05
C THR A 18 -3.97 -24.44 -26.38
N PHE A 19 -3.00 -23.56 -26.22
CA PHE A 19 -3.09 -22.15 -26.59
C PHE A 19 -2.14 -21.85 -27.73
N VAL A 20 -2.57 -21.02 -28.68
CA VAL A 20 -1.80 -20.67 -29.87
C VAL A 20 -1.76 -19.15 -30.02
N GLU A 21 -0.58 -18.56 -29.81
CA GLU A 21 -0.35 -17.12 -29.93
C GLU A 21 0.88 -16.86 -30.83
N PHE A 22 0.78 -15.96 -31.80
CA PHE A 22 1.88 -15.62 -32.72
C PHE A 22 2.58 -16.83 -33.36
N SER A 23 1.82 -17.88 -33.70
CA SER A 23 2.34 -19.16 -34.22
C SER A 23 3.16 -19.99 -33.23
N HIS A 24 3.19 -19.61 -31.95
CA HIS A 24 3.73 -20.42 -30.86
C HIS A 24 2.61 -21.21 -30.18
N GLN A 25 2.84 -22.50 -30.00
CA GLN A 25 1.94 -23.37 -29.24
C GLN A 25 2.43 -23.48 -27.79
N ARG A 26 1.55 -23.21 -26.83
CA ARG A 26 1.72 -23.53 -25.41
C ARG A 26 0.72 -24.59 -25.01
N ILE A 27 1.16 -25.55 -24.20
CA ILE A 27 0.28 -26.58 -23.61
C ILE A 27 0.26 -26.32 -22.12
N ASP A 28 -0.92 -25.97 -21.59
CA ASP A 28 -1.15 -25.87 -20.16
C ASP A 28 -1.84 -27.15 -19.69
N ASN A 29 -1.14 -27.93 -18.87
CA ASN A 29 -1.65 -29.20 -18.35
C ASN A 29 -2.63 -29.02 -17.18
N TYR A 30 -2.75 -27.81 -16.64
CA TYR A 30 -3.44 -27.51 -15.39
C TYR A 30 -4.43 -26.35 -15.50
N TYR A 31 -4.73 -25.86 -16.71
CA TYR A 31 -5.68 -24.75 -16.95
C TYR A 31 -7.05 -24.98 -16.29
N TRP A 32 -7.49 -26.24 -16.22
CA TRP A 32 -8.72 -26.66 -15.54
C TRP A 32 -8.80 -26.22 -14.06
N MET A 33 -7.66 -25.97 -13.39
CA MET A 33 -7.63 -25.51 -12.01
C MET A 33 -8.20 -24.10 -11.80
N ARG A 34 -8.39 -23.34 -12.89
CA ARG A 34 -9.02 -22.02 -12.85
C ARG A 34 -10.48 -22.07 -12.37
N ASP A 35 -11.20 -23.16 -12.64
CA ASP A 35 -12.61 -23.29 -12.26
C ASP A 35 -12.75 -23.63 -10.77
N LYS A 36 -12.95 -22.59 -9.96
CA LYS A 36 -13.15 -22.70 -8.50
C LYS A 36 -14.40 -23.50 -8.11
N THR A 37 -15.31 -23.76 -9.05
CA THR A 37 -16.52 -24.54 -8.81
C THR A 37 -16.36 -26.02 -9.12
N ASP A 38 -15.27 -26.43 -9.80
CA ASP A 38 -14.97 -27.84 -10.07
C ASP A 38 -14.59 -28.55 -8.75
N PRO A 39 -15.35 -29.59 -8.33
CA PRO A 39 -15.03 -30.37 -7.13
C PRO A 39 -13.62 -30.98 -7.14
N LYS A 40 -13.07 -31.30 -8.32
CA LYS A 40 -11.69 -31.82 -8.44
C LYS A 40 -10.64 -30.80 -8.03
N VAL A 41 -10.90 -29.51 -8.25
CA VAL A 41 -10.00 -28.43 -7.81
C VAL A 41 -10.01 -28.36 -6.30
N VAL A 42 -11.21 -28.36 -5.71
CA VAL A 42 -11.38 -28.35 -4.24
C VAL A 42 -10.73 -29.59 -3.60
N GLU A 43 -10.89 -30.76 -4.20
CA GLU A 43 -10.25 -32.01 -3.75
C GLU A 43 -8.72 -31.91 -3.80
N TYR A 44 -8.16 -31.41 -4.90
CA TYR A 44 -6.71 -31.23 -5.04
C TYR A 44 -6.15 -30.23 -4.01
N LEU A 45 -6.84 -29.11 -3.78
CA LEU A 45 -6.46 -28.14 -2.75
C LEU A 45 -6.50 -28.74 -1.33
N HIS A 46 -7.51 -29.56 -1.02
CA HIS A 46 -7.55 -30.28 0.25
C HIS A 46 -6.40 -31.29 0.39
N ALA A 47 -6.03 -31.98 -0.68
CA ALA A 47 -4.90 -32.90 -0.68
C ALA A 47 -3.56 -32.17 -0.43
N GLU A 48 -3.34 -31.01 -1.05
CA GLU A 48 -2.15 -30.18 -0.83
C GLU A 48 -2.08 -29.63 0.59
N ASN A 49 -3.22 -29.20 1.16
CA ASN A 49 -3.28 -28.77 2.56
C ASN A 49 -2.93 -29.92 3.52
N ALA A 50 -3.49 -31.12 3.31
CA ALA A 50 -3.18 -32.28 4.14
C ALA A 50 -1.71 -32.73 4.01
N TYR A 51 -1.14 -32.59 2.82
CA TYR A 51 0.28 -32.86 2.59
C TYR A 51 1.17 -31.85 3.33
N THR A 52 0.82 -30.56 3.27
CA THR A 52 1.50 -29.49 4.02
C THR A 52 1.46 -29.76 5.52
N ASP A 53 0.29 -30.12 6.06
CA ASP A 53 0.14 -30.50 7.47
C ASP A 53 1.05 -31.67 7.85
N THR A 54 1.19 -32.66 6.96
CA THR A 54 2.05 -33.83 7.17
C THR A 54 3.53 -33.45 7.21
N VAL A 55 3.99 -32.66 6.23
CA VAL A 55 5.39 -32.21 6.15
C VAL A 55 5.74 -31.31 7.33
N MET A 56 4.83 -30.43 7.73
CA MET A 56 5.03 -29.44 8.79
C MET A 56 4.76 -30.00 10.20
N ALA A 57 4.24 -31.21 10.33
CA ALA A 57 3.82 -31.79 11.60
C ALA A 57 4.91 -31.76 12.68
N SER A 58 6.15 -32.06 12.32
CA SER A 58 7.29 -32.08 13.25
C SER A 58 7.71 -30.70 13.77
N THR A 59 7.19 -29.63 13.16
CA THR A 59 7.53 -28.25 13.51
C THR A 59 6.45 -27.56 14.35
N LYS A 60 5.35 -28.24 14.71
CA LYS A 60 4.21 -27.64 15.44
C LYS A 60 4.64 -26.95 16.73
N ASP A 61 5.48 -27.57 17.55
CA ASP A 61 5.97 -26.97 18.79
C ASP A 61 6.77 -25.68 18.52
N LEU A 62 7.55 -25.64 17.43
CA LEU A 62 8.28 -24.44 17.02
C LEU A 62 7.33 -23.36 16.49
N GLN A 63 6.30 -23.73 15.73
CA GLN A 63 5.28 -22.79 15.24
C GLN A 63 4.54 -22.15 16.41
N GLU A 64 4.13 -22.94 17.41
CA GLU A 64 3.48 -22.44 18.63
C GLU A 64 4.42 -21.54 19.44
N ALA A 65 5.70 -21.91 19.57
CA ALA A 65 6.70 -21.05 20.22
C ALA A 65 6.85 -19.70 19.50
N ILE A 66 7.00 -19.71 18.17
CA ILE A 66 7.11 -18.48 17.36
C ILE A 66 5.81 -17.66 17.47
N TYR A 67 4.64 -18.29 17.41
CA TYR A 67 3.36 -17.61 17.58
C TYR A 67 3.29 -16.89 18.94
N ASN A 68 3.62 -17.58 20.02
CA ASN A 68 3.61 -17.01 21.37
C ASN A 68 4.65 -15.90 21.55
N GLU A 69 5.80 -15.99 20.90
CA GLU A 69 6.80 -14.91 20.89
C GLU A 69 6.32 -13.66 20.15
N ILE A 70 5.64 -13.83 19.01
CA ILE A 70 5.05 -12.72 18.25
C ILE A 70 3.95 -12.08 19.07
N LEU A 71 3.05 -12.88 19.63
CA LEU A 71 1.97 -12.41 20.51
C LEU A 71 2.52 -11.68 21.73
N GLY A 72 3.55 -12.23 22.40
CA GLY A 72 4.20 -11.59 23.56
C GLY A 72 4.92 -10.27 23.25
N ARG A 73 5.21 -9.98 21.97
CA ARG A 73 5.74 -8.70 21.49
C ARG A 73 4.65 -7.69 21.13
N MET A 74 3.38 -8.11 21.10
CA MET A 74 2.25 -7.24 20.81
C MET A 74 1.62 -6.73 22.10
N LYS A 75 1.31 -5.44 22.14
CA LYS A 75 0.45 -4.86 23.16
C LYS A 75 -0.99 -5.01 22.71
N GLU A 76 -1.73 -5.94 23.32
CA GLU A 76 -3.13 -6.21 22.94
C GLU A 76 -4.09 -5.10 23.36
N ASP A 77 -4.01 -4.68 24.64
CA ASP A 77 -4.70 -3.49 25.14
C ASP A 77 -3.95 -2.23 24.70
N ASP A 78 -4.38 -1.61 23.61
CA ASP A 78 -3.73 -0.41 23.07
C ASP A 78 -4.73 0.61 22.54
N GLU A 79 -4.29 1.88 22.51
CA GLU A 79 -5.08 2.99 21.97
C GLU A 79 -4.27 3.75 20.90
N SER A 80 -4.91 4.09 19.78
CA SER A 80 -4.31 5.02 18.82
C SER A 80 -4.10 6.39 19.46
N TYR A 81 -3.12 7.16 18.99
CA TYR A 81 -2.99 8.54 19.47
C TYR A 81 -4.17 9.40 19.01
N PRO A 82 -4.81 10.18 19.90
CA PRO A 82 -6.01 10.93 19.56
C PRO A 82 -5.73 12.05 18.55
N THR A 83 -6.67 12.22 17.61
CA THR A 83 -6.57 13.20 16.53
C THR A 83 -7.72 14.19 16.64
N LEU A 84 -7.39 15.47 16.85
CA LEU A 84 -8.37 16.55 16.83
C LEU A 84 -8.84 16.78 15.40
N LYS A 85 -10.15 16.71 15.20
CA LYS A 85 -10.82 17.05 13.95
C LYS A 85 -12.18 17.63 14.28
N ASP A 86 -12.47 18.85 13.82
CA ASP A 86 -13.81 19.45 13.87
C ASP A 86 -14.41 19.54 15.28
N GLY A 87 -13.56 19.84 16.26
CA GLY A 87 -13.96 19.94 17.66
C GLY A 87 -14.14 18.62 18.40
N TYR A 88 -13.74 17.48 17.81
CA TYR A 88 -13.69 16.18 18.47
C TYR A 88 -12.29 15.56 18.35
N TYR A 89 -11.86 14.89 19.42
CA TYR A 89 -10.72 13.99 19.37
C TYR A 89 -11.20 12.59 19.00
N TYR A 90 -10.70 12.05 17.89
CA TYR A 90 -10.98 10.72 17.41
C TYR A 90 -9.83 9.78 17.73
N TYR A 91 -10.14 8.56 18.16
CA TYR A 91 -9.17 7.49 18.43
C TYR A 91 -9.86 6.13 18.31
N SER A 92 -9.06 5.07 18.25
CA SER A 92 -9.52 3.70 18.39
C SER A 92 -8.78 3.01 19.53
N ARG A 93 -9.41 2.00 20.11
CA ARG A 93 -8.80 1.14 21.12
C ARG A 93 -9.02 -0.33 20.82
N SER A 94 -8.05 -1.15 21.14
CA SER A 94 -8.12 -2.60 21.12
C SER A 94 -8.11 -3.11 22.56
N VAL A 95 -8.77 -4.25 22.79
CA VAL A 95 -8.87 -4.87 24.11
C VAL A 95 -8.39 -6.31 24.01
N THR A 96 -7.66 -6.78 25.01
CA THR A 96 -7.16 -8.15 25.11
C THR A 96 -8.26 -9.18 24.83
N GLY A 97 -7.97 -10.16 23.96
CA GLY A 97 -8.90 -11.21 23.56
C GLY A 97 -10.02 -10.78 22.60
N LYS A 98 -10.04 -9.52 22.14
CA LYS A 98 -10.93 -9.04 21.06
C LYS A 98 -10.17 -8.96 19.75
N GLN A 99 -10.87 -9.18 18.64
CA GLN A 99 -10.25 -9.25 17.31
C GLN A 99 -10.25 -7.90 16.57
N TYR A 100 -11.16 -7.00 16.95
CA TYR A 100 -11.37 -5.74 16.25
C TYR A 100 -11.26 -4.54 17.18
N PRO A 101 -10.90 -3.35 16.64
CA PRO A 101 -10.88 -2.12 17.43
C PRO A 101 -12.28 -1.56 17.66
N THR A 102 -12.44 -0.81 18.75
CA THR A 102 -13.58 0.08 19.00
C THR A 102 -13.19 1.51 18.63
N TYR A 103 -13.94 2.14 17.72
CA TYR A 103 -13.73 3.53 17.31
C TYR A 103 -14.52 4.49 18.20
N CYS A 104 -13.82 5.47 18.74
CA CYS A 104 -14.32 6.37 19.76
C CYS A 104 -14.05 7.83 19.41
N ARG A 105 -14.80 8.75 20.02
CA ARG A 105 -14.48 10.18 20.02
C ARG A 105 -14.78 10.84 21.35
N LYS A 106 -14.17 11.99 21.59
CA LYS A 106 -14.41 12.86 22.74
C LYS A 106 -14.54 14.31 22.31
N LYS A 107 -15.52 15.05 22.84
CA LYS A 107 -15.80 16.42 22.42
C LYS A 107 -14.82 17.42 23.06
N GLY A 108 -14.10 18.17 22.23
CA GLY A 108 -13.27 19.32 22.60
C GLY A 108 -11.99 19.02 23.39
N THR A 109 -12.00 18.03 24.29
CA THR A 109 -10.84 17.62 25.11
C THR A 109 -10.86 16.12 25.35
N MET A 110 -9.68 15.53 25.57
CA MET A 110 -9.54 14.11 25.96
C MET A 110 -10.07 13.82 27.38
N ASP A 111 -10.32 14.84 28.20
CA ASP A 111 -10.97 14.70 29.51
C ASP A 111 -12.49 14.57 29.43
N ALA A 112 -13.08 14.82 28.25
CA ALA A 112 -14.52 14.69 28.06
C ALA A 112 -14.96 13.22 28.09
N SER A 113 -16.27 13.02 28.25
CA SER A 113 -16.90 11.71 28.14
C SER A 113 -16.65 11.09 26.77
N GLU A 114 -16.34 9.80 26.75
CA GLU A 114 -16.17 9.01 25.54
C GLU A 114 -17.51 8.72 24.87
N GLU A 115 -17.55 8.90 23.56
CA GLU A 115 -18.63 8.47 22.67
C GLU A 115 -18.11 7.32 21.79
N ILE A 116 -18.70 6.14 21.91
CA ILE A 116 -18.39 5.01 21.02
C ILE A 116 -19.14 5.23 19.70
N ILE A 117 -18.39 5.28 18.60
CA ILE A 117 -18.95 5.41 17.25
C ILE A 117 -19.26 4.01 16.71
N PHE A 118 -18.28 3.11 16.76
CA PHE A 118 -18.40 1.74 16.27
C PHE A 118 -17.65 0.79 17.20
N ASP A 119 -18.36 -0.18 17.79
CA ASP A 119 -17.73 -1.38 18.32
C ASP A 119 -17.75 -2.45 17.22
N VAL A 120 -16.60 -2.64 16.58
CA VAL A 120 -16.50 -3.58 15.46
C VAL A 120 -16.60 -5.03 15.94
N ASN A 121 -16.32 -5.32 17.21
CA ASN A 121 -16.51 -6.66 17.76
C ASN A 121 -17.99 -7.01 17.88
N GLU A 122 -18.83 -6.06 18.31
CA GLU A 122 -20.29 -6.25 18.32
C GLU A 122 -20.84 -6.41 16.90
N MET A 123 -20.35 -5.61 15.95
CA MET A 123 -20.77 -5.71 14.55
C MET A 123 -20.38 -7.05 13.90
N ALA A 124 -19.24 -7.61 14.29
CA ALA A 124 -18.73 -8.88 13.77
C ALA A 124 -19.29 -10.12 14.49
N GLU A 125 -20.07 -9.96 15.58
CA GLU A 125 -20.51 -11.08 16.39
C GLU A 125 -21.36 -12.09 15.59
N GLY A 126 -21.00 -13.37 15.65
CA GLY A 126 -21.68 -14.45 14.95
C GLY A 126 -21.46 -14.49 13.43
N LYS A 127 -20.60 -13.61 12.87
CA LYS A 127 -20.27 -13.58 11.44
C LYS A 127 -19.06 -14.48 11.15
N ALA A 128 -19.10 -15.20 10.03
CA ALA A 128 -17.99 -16.05 9.60
C ALA A 128 -16.78 -15.23 9.09
N ALA A 129 -17.04 -14.05 8.54
CA ALA A 129 -16.05 -13.05 8.18
C ALA A 129 -16.65 -11.66 8.41
N PHE A 130 -15.80 -10.70 8.76
CA PHE A 130 -16.20 -9.30 8.88
C PHE A 130 -15.01 -8.40 8.58
N ILE A 131 -15.19 -7.44 7.66
CA ILE A 131 -14.23 -6.37 7.41
C ILE A 131 -14.93 -5.04 7.60
N PHE A 132 -14.42 -4.23 8.53
CA PHE A 132 -14.77 -2.82 8.66
C PHE A 132 -13.67 -1.99 8.00
N ARG A 133 -13.99 -1.36 6.87
CA ARG A 133 -12.98 -0.62 6.09
C ARG A 133 -12.73 0.79 6.62
N GLY A 134 -13.71 1.40 7.27
CA GLY A 134 -13.59 2.74 7.84
C GLY A 134 -14.86 3.55 7.72
N TYR A 135 -14.77 4.82 8.10
CA TYR A 135 -15.90 5.75 8.13
C TYR A 135 -15.51 7.19 7.79
N SER A 136 -16.50 8.01 7.48
CA SER A 136 -16.41 9.44 7.20
C SER A 136 -17.53 10.18 7.94
N ILE A 137 -17.15 11.13 8.79
CA ILE A 137 -18.08 11.93 9.61
C ILE A 137 -18.65 13.08 8.79
N SER A 138 -19.95 13.35 8.94
CA SER A 138 -20.61 14.49 8.30
C SER A 138 -20.04 15.83 8.80
N PRO A 139 -20.07 16.91 7.99
CA PRO A 139 -19.52 18.21 8.38
C PRO A 139 -20.02 18.77 9.72
N ASP A 140 -21.27 18.48 10.09
CA ASP A 140 -21.88 18.87 11.38
C ASP A 140 -21.61 17.92 12.56
N ASN A 141 -20.78 16.89 12.36
CA ASN A 141 -20.47 15.83 13.33
C ASN A 141 -21.70 14.99 13.78
N SER A 142 -22.82 15.03 13.07
CA SER A 142 -24.05 14.32 13.48
C SER A 142 -24.15 12.90 12.96
N LYS A 143 -23.49 12.55 11.85
CA LYS A 143 -23.62 11.25 11.17
C LYS A 143 -22.26 10.68 10.79
N ALA A 144 -22.21 9.36 10.61
CA ALA A 144 -21.06 8.64 10.07
C ALA A 144 -21.49 7.79 8.86
N ALA A 145 -20.86 8.02 7.72
CA ALA A 145 -20.89 7.10 6.59
C ALA A 145 -19.82 6.02 6.81
N TYR A 146 -20.15 4.74 6.76
CA TYR A 146 -19.20 3.67 7.08
C TYR A 146 -19.30 2.49 6.11
N PHE A 147 -18.17 1.81 5.92
CA PHE A 147 -18.00 0.73 4.97
C PHE A 147 -17.72 -0.59 5.68
N PHE A 148 -18.48 -1.63 5.35
CA PHE A 148 -18.24 -2.97 5.86
C PHE A 148 -18.67 -4.07 4.88
N ASN A 149 -18.20 -5.29 5.07
CA ASN A 149 -18.80 -6.48 4.49
C ASN A 149 -18.65 -7.70 5.41
N GLU A 150 -19.45 -8.73 5.12
CA GLU A 150 -19.48 -10.00 5.86
C GLU A 150 -18.89 -11.16 5.04
N THR A 151 -18.27 -10.85 3.90
CA THR A 151 -17.74 -11.86 2.95
C THR A 151 -16.24 -12.03 3.07
N GLY A 152 -15.54 -11.07 3.69
CA GLY A 152 -14.07 -11.02 3.67
C GLY A 152 -13.49 -10.45 2.38
N SER A 153 -14.33 -9.90 1.48
CA SER A 153 -13.88 -9.27 0.24
C SER A 153 -13.14 -7.96 0.52
N TYR A 154 -12.02 -7.70 -0.16
CA TYR A 154 -11.33 -6.40 -0.09
C TYR A 154 -11.75 -5.44 -1.23
N ALA A 155 -12.69 -5.85 -2.08
CA ALA A 155 -13.10 -5.07 -3.26
C ALA A 155 -14.58 -4.68 -3.24
N ASP A 156 -15.42 -5.36 -2.46
CA ASP A 156 -16.87 -5.12 -2.40
C ASP A 156 -17.29 -4.79 -0.96
N PHE A 157 -17.84 -3.58 -0.76
CA PHE A 157 -18.26 -3.09 0.55
C PHE A 157 -19.68 -2.53 0.47
N ASN A 158 -20.43 -2.72 1.56
CA ASN A 158 -21.65 -1.99 1.80
C ASN A 158 -21.31 -0.66 2.47
N LEU A 159 -21.93 0.43 2.00
CA LEU A 159 -21.91 1.74 2.64
C LEU A 159 -23.24 1.97 3.35
N HIS A 160 -23.17 2.23 4.66
CA HIS A 160 -24.29 2.58 5.53
C HIS A 160 -24.08 3.94 6.18
N ILE A 161 -25.16 4.55 6.70
CA ILE A 161 -25.13 5.82 7.42
C ILE A 161 -25.71 5.63 8.82
N LYS A 162 -24.91 5.96 9.83
CA LYS A 162 -25.28 5.96 11.25
C LYS A 162 -25.54 7.37 11.75
N ASP A 163 -26.64 7.57 12.48
CA ASP A 163 -26.85 8.79 13.26
C ASP A 163 -26.15 8.66 14.62
N LEU A 164 -25.26 9.61 14.94
CA LEU A 164 -24.36 9.49 16.09
C LEU A 164 -25.02 9.88 17.41
N ALA A 165 -26.16 10.57 17.38
CA ALA A 165 -26.89 10.92 18.60
C ALA A 165 -27.73 9.75 19.10
N SER A 166 -28.39 9.04 18.17
CA SER A 166 -29.20 7.86 18.48
C SER A 166 -28.41 6.55 18.51
N GLY A 167 -27.32 6.47 17.75
CA GLY A 167 -26.56 5.23 17.54
C GLY A 167 -27.16 4.31 16.49
N GLU A 168 -28.24 4.71 15.82
CA GLU A 168 -29.00 3.88 14.89
C GLU A 168 -28.66 4.20 13.41
N ASP A 169 -28.82 3.22 12.53
CA ASP A 169 -28.72 3.41 11.09
C ASP A 169 -29.94 4.20 10.56
N VAL A 170 -29.72 5.17 9.66
CA VAL A 170 -30.79 6.02 9.12
C VAL A 170 -31.46 5.46 7.85
N GLY A 171 -31.22 4.18 7.53
CA GLY A 171 -31.86 3.47 6.41
C GLY A 171 -31.27 3.77 5.02
N PHE A 172 -30.08 4.35 4.95
CA PHE A 172 -29.33 4.55 3.71
C PHE A 172 -28.34 3.40 3.49
N THR A 173 -28.43 2.70 2.36
CA THR A 173 -27.56 1.57 2.02
C THR A 173 -27.14 1.60 0.55
N VAL A 174 -25.86 1.36 0.29
CA VAL A 174 -25.29 1.16 -1.05
C VAL A 174 -24.41 -0.08 -1.04
N SER A 175 -24.67 -1.04 -1.94
CA SER A 175 -23.79 -2.20 -2.18
C SER A 175 -22.70 -1.86 -3.19
N GLY A 176 -21.50 -2.45 -3.07
CA GLY A 176 -20.41 -2.21 -4.02
C GLY A 176 -19.76 -0.83 -3.88
N ALA A 177 -19.89 -0.19 -2.73
CA ALA A 177 -19.42 1.18 -2.51
C ALA A 177 -17.89 1.23 -2.32
N THR A 178 -17.23 2.17 -3.00
CA THR A 178 -15.76 2.24 -3.05
C THR A 178 -15.17 3.45 -2.36
N SER A 179 -15.91 4.56 -2.32
CA SER A 179 -15.51 5.87 -1.79
C SER A 179 -16.74 6.69 -1.42
N VAL A 180 -16.60 7.71 -0.57
CA VAL A 180 -17.70 8.59 -0.14
C VAL A 180 -17.23 10.00 0.17
N ALA A 181 -18.05 11.00 -0.17
CA ALA A 181 -17.88 12.39 0.23
C ALA A 181 -19.23 12.99 0.68
N TRP A 182 -19.20 13.75 1.77
CA TRP A 182 -20.35 14.52 2.25
C TRP A 182 -20.38 15.89 1.59
N ALA A 183 -21.57 16.35 1.22
CA ALA A 183 -21.83 17.77 0.98
C ALA A 183 -22.03 18.52 2.31
N ASN A 184 -21.89 19.85 2.27
CA ASN A 184 -22.00 20.69 3.47
C ASN A 184 -23.44 20.85 3.99
N ASP A 185 -24.44 20.38 3.24
CA ASP A 185 -25.84 20.30 3.68
C ASP A 185 -26.10 19.16 4.69
N ASN A 186 -25.11 18.29 4.95
CA ASN A 186 -25.18 17.12 5.84
C ASN A 186 -26.24 16.07 5.43
N LYS A 187 -26.73 16.14 4.19
CA LYS A 187 -27.82 15.30 3.66
C LYS A 187 -27.49 14.68 2.32
N THR A 188 -26.60 15.30 1.54
CA THR A 188 -26.21 14.81 0.23
C THR A 188 -24.88 14.08 0.31
N LEU A 189 -24.86 12.86 -0.22
CA LEU A 189 -23.67 12.02 -0.34
C LEU A 189 -23.32 11.84 -1.80
N PHE A 190 -22.02 11.85 -2.08
CA PHE A 190 -21.44 11.31 -3.30
C PHE A 190 -20.72 10.02 -2.95
N PHE A 191 -20.82 9.00 -3.79
CA PHE A 191 -20.16 7.72 -3.55
C PHE A 191 -19.79 7.02 -4.85
N GLY A 192 -18.67 6.30 -4.83
CA GLY A 192 -18.25 5.43 -5.93
C GLY A 192 -18.86 4.04 -5.83
N VAL A 193 -19.08 3.38 -6.97
CA VAL A 193 -19.55 1.98 -7.04
C VAL A 193 -18.74 1.14 -8.02
N VAL A 194 -18.55 -0.14 -7.69
CA VAL A 194 -17.88 -1.12 -8.55
C VAL A 194 -18.78 -1.66 -9.65
N ASP A 195 -18.17 -2.05 -10.78
CA ASP A 195 -18.77 -2.99 -11.72
C ASP A 195 -18.76 -4.41 -11.10
N LYS A 196 -19.89 -5.11 -11.17
CA LYS A 196 -20.07 -6.39 -10.46
C LYS A 196 -19.24 -7.54 -11.03
N ASN A 197 -18.79 -7.46 -12.27
CA ASN A 197 -18.03 -8.52 -12.92
C ASN A 197 -16.53 -8.31 -12.68
N THR A 198 -16.05 -7.09 -12.88
CA THR A 198 -14.62 -6.73 -12.83
C THR A 198 -14.18 -6.21 -11.47
N LEU A 199 -15.11 -5.83 -10.59
CA LEU A 199 -14.89 -5.18 -9.30
C LEU A 199 -14.17 -3.81 -9.39
N ARG A 200 -14.07 -3.24 -10.60
CA ARG A 200 -13.48 -1.92 -10.84
C ARG A 200 -14.45 -0.81 -10.44
N SER A 201 -13.99 0.17 -9.68
CA SER A 201 -14.76 1.38 -9.38
C SER A 201 -14.92 2.22 -10.64
N TYR A 202 -16.15 2.33 -11.17
CA TYR A 202 -16.39 2.93 -12.49
C TYR A 202 -17.49 4.00 -12.52
N GLN A 203 -18.33 4.09 -11.50
CA GLN A 203 -19.35 5.13 -11.42
C GLN A 203 -19.22 5.93 -10.13
N ILE A 204 -19.45 7.24 -10.22
CA ILE A 204 -19.75 8.10 -9.08
C ILE A 204 -21.22 8.48 -9.14
N ARG A 205 -21.91 8.32 -8.02
CA ARG A 205 -23.33 8.61 -7.87
C ARG A 205 -23.54 9.63 -6.74
N ARG A 206 -24.67 10.33 -6.79
CA ARG A 206 -25.12 11.29 -5.76
C ARG A 206 -26.49 10.89 -5.25
N GLN A 207 -26.70 10.95 -3.93
CA GLN A 207 -28.00 10.69 -3.32
C GLN A 207 -28.18 11.51 -2.05
N MET A 208 -29.38 12.09 -1.88
CA MET A 208 -29.78 12.64 -0.58
C MET A 208 -30.22 11.51 0.35
N LEU A 209 -29.99 11.63 1.66
CA LEU A 209 -30.31 10.57 2.63
C LEU A 209 -31.77 10.08 2.58
N ASP A 210 -32.71 10.98 2.29
CA ASP A 210 -34.15 10.69 2.19
C ASP A 210 -34.62 10.34 0.77
N ALA A 211 -33.74 10.43 -0.22
CA ALA A 211 -34.05 10.07 -1.60
C ALA A 211 -34.02 8.55 -1.79
N LYS A 212 -34.96 8.03 -2.58
CA LYS A 212 -35.05 6.59 -2.88
C LYS A 212 -34.02 6.12 -3.90
N GLU A 213 -33.62 7.00 -4.81
CA GLU A 213 -32.78 6.68 -5.95
C GLU A 213 -31.59 7.62 -6.01
N SER A 214 -30.44 7.09 -6.40
CA SER A 214 -29.23 7.86 -6.66
C SER A 214 -29.17 8.33 -8.11
N THR A 215 -28.59 9.52 -8.32
CA THR A 215 -28.30 10.08 -9.65
C THR A 215 -26.88 9.71 -10.07
N LEU A 216 -26.69 9.27 -11.32
CA LEU A 216 -25.36 9.09 -11.90
C LEU A 216 -24.72 10.46 -12.13
N VAL A 217 -23.50 10.67 -11.60
CA VAL A 217 -22.75 11.93 -11.72
C VAL A 217 -21.59 11.79 -12.70
N TYR A 218 -20.89 10.67 -12.64
CA TYR A 218 -19.75 10.39 -13.50
C TYR A 218 -19.65 8.89 -13.77
N GLN A 219 -19.20 8.52 -14.97
CA GLN A 219 -18.90 7.15 -15.37
C GLN A 219 -17.56 7.13 -16.10
N GLU A 220 -16.71 6.18 -15.73
CA GLU A 220 -15.43 5.89 -16.37
C GLU A 220 -15.56 4.63 -17.23
N ASP A 221 -15.60 4.84 -18.54
CA ASP A 221 -15.78 3.77 -19.54
C ASP A 221 -14.46 3.10 -19.94
N ASP A 222 -13.32 3.76 -19.74
CA ASP A 222 -12.02 3.16 -20.00
C ASP A 222 -11.66 2.18 -18.86
N ALA A 223 -11.55 0.89 -19.20
CA ALA A 223 -11.28 -0.19 -18.25
C ALA A 223 -9.91 -0.09 -17.56
N LYS A 224 -8.99 0.75 -18.04
CA LYS A 224 -7.70 1.01 -17.38
C LYS A 224 -7.82 1.96 -16.20
N PHE A 225 -8.88 2.77 -16.16
CA PHE A 225 -9.06 3.81 -15.16
C PHE A 225 -9.99 3.36 -14.05
N SER A 226 -9.72 3.76 -12.82
CA SER A 226 -10.67 3.64 -11.71
C SER A 226 -11.06 5.03 -11.22
N THR A 227 -12.32 5.21 -10.82
CA THR A 227 -12.82 6.49 -10.30
C THR A 227 -13.17 6.44 -8.82
N TYR A 228 -12.96 7.55 -8.13
CA TYR A 228 -13.30 7.73 -6.72
C TYR A 228 -13.78 9.15 -6.44
N VAL A 229 -14.44 9.36 -5.30
CA VAL A 229 -14.86 10.68 -4.83
C VAL A 229 -14.31 10.97 -3.43
N SER A 230 -13.92 12.21 -3.18
CA SER A 230 -13.38 12.66 -1.89
C SER A 230 -13.79 14.10 -1.57
N GLY A 231 -13.83 14.44 -0.28
CA GLY A 231 -13.85 15.83 0.17
C GLY A 231 -12.41 16.35 0.33
N ASN A 232 -12.23 17.66 0.26
CA ASN A 232 -10.92 18.27 0.47
C ASN A 232 -10.72 18.72 1.93
N LYS A 233 -9.47 19.00 2.34
CA LYS A 233 -9.14 19.40 3.72
C LYS A 233 -9.86 20.68 4.18
N THR A 234 -10.04 21.67 3.30
CA THR A 234 -10.75 22.91 3.65
C THR A 234 -12.26 22.76 3.67
N LYS A 235 -12.79 21.61 3.19
CA LYS A 235 -14.22 21.27 3.07
C LYS A 235 -15.03 22.13 2.11
N ASP A 236 -14.37 23.00 1.36
CA ASP A 236 -15.04 23.88 0.40
C ASP A 236 -15.42 23.12 -0.89
N TYR A 237 -14.79 21.97 -1.16
CA TYR A 237 -14.91 21.27 -2.44
C TYR A 237 -14.99 19.75 -2.30
N ILE A 238 -15.69 19.14 -3.26
CA ILE A 238 -15.74 17.70 -3.49
C ILE A 238 -15.04 17.42 -4.82
N PHE A 239 -14.15 16.42 -4.83
CA PHE A 239 -13.38 16.00 -5.99
C PHE A 239 -13.83 14.62 -6.47
N ILE A 240 -13.89 14.46 -7.80
CA ILE A 240 -13.90 13.16 -8.47
C ILE A 240 -12.53 12.99 -9.11
N GLY A 241 -11.83 11.93 -8.74
CA GLY A 241 -10.63 11.47 -9.42
C GLY A 241 -10.96 10.32 -10.38
N SER A 242 -10.26 10.27 -11.51
CA SER A 242 -10.17 9.09 -12.36
C SER A 242 -8.72 8.85 -12.76
N SER A 243 -8.18 7.66 -12.50
CA SER A 243 -6.77 7.36 -12.74
C SER A 243 -6.52 5.94 -13.26
N SER A 244 -5.62 5.83 -14.24
CA SER A 244 -4.89 4.59 -14.57
C SER A 244 -3.55 4.59 -13.83
N SER A 245 -2.63 3.65 -14.13
CA SER A 245 -1.32 3.65 -13.48
C SER A 245 -0.36 4.73 -14.00
N THR A 246 -0.67 5.41 -15.11
CA THR A 246 0.20 6.48 -15.67
C THR A 246 -0.54 7.76 -16.00
N THR A 247 -1.83 7.85 -15.72
CA THR A 247 -2.64 9.00 -16.17
C THR A 247 -3.75 9.30 -15.18
N SER A 248 -3.97 10.58 -14.86
CA SER A 248 -5.09 11.00 -14.01
C SER A 248 -5.92 12.14 -14.61
N GLU A 249 -7.13 12.27 -14.09
CA GLU A 249 -8.04 13.39 -14.29
C GLU A 249 -8.73 13.72 -12.97
N GLU A 250 -8.79 14.99 -12.61
CA GLU A 250 -9.57 15.47 -11.48
C GLU A 250 -10.67 16.42 -11.93
N ARG A 251 -11.80 16.30 -11.23
CA ARG A 251 -12.98 17.15 -11.41
C ARG A 251 -13.43 17.63 -10.05
N TYR A 252 -14.03 18.81 -9.96
CA TYR A 252 -14.46 19.34 -8.68
C TYR A 252 -15.78 20.14 -8.76
N ILE A 253 -16.45 20.23 -7.62
CA ILE A 253 -17.57 21.14 -7.34
C ILE A 253 -17.41 21.77 -5.96
N ALA A 254 -18.07 22.90 -5.72
CA ALA A 254 -18.23 23.43 -4.38
C ALA A 254 -19.12 22.49 -3.53
N ALA A 255 -18.68 22.16 -2.32
CA ALA A 255 -19.40 21.28 -1.40
C ALA A 255 -20.73 21.89 -0.91
N ASP A 256 -20.86 23.21 -0.95
CA ASP A 256 -22.10 23.96 -0.65
C ASP A 256 -23.12 23.95 -1.80
N ASN A 257 -22.71 23.54 -3.01
CA ASN A 257 -23.60 23.45 -4.17
C ASN A 257 -23.58 22.03 -4.76
N PRO A 258 -24.08 21.02 -4.03
CA PRO A 258 -23.97 19.61 -4.42
C PRO A 258 -24.81 19.24 -5.66
N ASN A 259 -25.64 20.17 -6.15
CA ASN A 259 -26.41 19.98 -7.37
C ASN A 259 -25.74 20.52 -8.63
N ALA A 260 -24.59 21.18 -8.51
CA ALA A 260 -23.81 21.67 -9.65
C ALA A 260 -23.18 20.53 -10.47
N ASP A 261 -22.84 20.84 -11.71
CA ASP A 261 -22.06 19.96 -12.57
C ASP A 261 -20.58 20.00 -12.20
N PHE A 262 -19.93 18.83 -12.21
CA PHE A 262 -18.50 18.71 -11.98
C PHE A 262 -17.70 19.37 -13.11
N LYS A 263 -16.76 20.24 -12.71
CA LYS A 263 -15.83 20.90 -13.63
C LYS A 263 -14.55 20.09 -13.73
N VAL A 264 -14.11 19.80 -14.95
CA VAL A 264 -12.78 19.20 -15.18
C VAL A 264 -11.72 20.24 -14.81
N PHE A 265 -10.73 19.84 -14.02
CA PHE A 265 -9.59 20.69 -13.68
C PHE A 265 -8.62 20.78 -14.87
N MET A 266 -8.12 19.65 -15.34
CA MET A 266 -7.34 19.56 -16.57
C MET A 266 -7.73 18.27 -17.31
N PRO A 267 -8.06 18.31 -18.62
CA PRO A 267 -8.32 17.10 -19.38
C PRO A 267 -7.13 16.14 -19.28
N ARG A 268 -7.39 14.84 -19.11
CA ARG A 268 -6.30 13.87 -19.03
C ARG A 268 -5.46 13.84 -20.30
N VAL A 269 -4.17 13.63 -20.13
CA VAL A 269 -3.20 13.40 -21.19
C VAL A 269 -2.46 12.12 -20.87
N LYS A 270 -2.31 11.23 -21.86
CA LYS A 270 -1.60 9.95 -21.65
C LYS A 270 -0.20 10.20 -21.08
N ASP A 271 0.16 9.45 -20.04
CA ASP A 271 1.42 9.53 -19.30
C ASP A 271 1.62 10.85 -18.52
N VAL A 272 0.51 11.52 -18.17
CA VAL A 272 0.49 12.67 -17.27
C VAL A 272 -0.36 12.36 -16.05
N GLU A 273 0.28 12.40 -14.89
CA GLU A 273 -0.37 12.26 -13.60
C GLU A 273 -0.36 13.60 -12.88
N TYR A 274 -1.48 13.95 -12.28
CA TYR A 274 -1.60 15.10 -11.42
C TYR A 274 -2.62 14.90 -10.31
N SER A 275 -2.42 15.63 -9.21
CA SER A 275 -3.38 15.76 -8.11
C SER A 275 -3.54 17.21 -7.68
N VAL A 276 -4.76 17.61 -7.33
CA VAL A 276 -5.11 19.01 -7.04
C VAL A 276 -5.45 19.19 -5.56
N TYR A 277 -4.81 20.17 -4.95
CA TYR A 277 -4.97 20.48 -3.54
C TYR A 277 -5.37 21.95 -3.36
N VAL A 278 -6.48 22.17 -2.69
CA VAL A 278 -7.06 23.50 -2.47
C VAL A 278 -6.26 24.28 -1.42
N HIS A 279 -5.98 25.56 -1.70
CA HIS A 279 -5.33 26.46 -0.76
C HIS A 279 -5.77 27.93 -0.92
N LYS A 280 -6.57 28.46 0.01
CA LYS A 280 -7.03 29.87 0.03
C LYS A 280 -7.62 30.32 -1.32
N ASN A 281 -6.81 31.02 -2.12
CA ASN A 281 -7.13 31.60 -3.42
C ASN A 281 -6.32 30.97 -4.59
N ASN A 282 -5.78 29.77 -4.39
CA ASN A 282 -5.10 28.99 -5.43
C ASN A 282 -5.25 27.48 -5.18
N PHE A 283 -4.70 26.70 -6.11
CA PHE A 283 -4.47 25.28 -6.00
C PHE A 283 -2.97 24.99 -6.00
N PHE A 284 -2.54 24.01 -5.22
CA PHE A 284 -1.30 23.31 -5.46
C PHE A 284 -1.57 22.09 -6.34
N VAL A 285 -0.77 21.91 -7.38
CA VAL A 285 -0.91 20.80 -8.33
C VAL A 285 0.39 20.01 -8.32
N GLN A 286 0.37 18.82 -7.73
CA GLN A 286 1.44 17.84 -7.91
C GLN A 286 1.30 17.29 -9.32
N TYR A 287 2.38 17.32 -10.10
CA TYR A 287 2.33 17.04 -11.53
C TYR A 287 3.56 16.23 -11.96
N LYS A 288 3.31 15.12 -12.66
CA LYS A 288 4.31 14.20 -13.21
C LYS A 288 4.04 13.99 -14.69
N ASP A 289 5.09 14.02 -15.49
CA ASP A 289 5.10 13.63 -16.90
C ASP A 289 6.45 12.98 -17.26
N LYS A 290 6.65 12.67 -18.54
CA LYS A 290 7.88 12.01 -19.03
C LYS A 290 9.17 12.78 -18.76
N GLU A 291 9.11 14.10 -18.60
CA GLU A 291 10.28 14.94 -18.32
C GLU A 291 10.48 15.16 -16.82
N ASN A 292 9.46 14.89 -16.01
CA ASN A 292 9.40 15.20 -14.59
C ASN A 292 8.88 13.99 -13.79
N LEU A 293 9.54 12.84 -13.96
CA LEU A 293 9.10 11.56 -13.40
C LEU A 293 9.00 11.58 -11.87
N ASN A 294 9.87 12.34 -11.20
CA ASN A 294 9.84 12.52 -9.74
C ASN A 294 8.82 13.55 -9.24
N SER A 295 7.92 13.99 -10.12
CA SER A 295 6.97 15.08 -9.94
C SER A 295 7.62 16.46 -9.80
N LYS A 296 6.78 17.48 -9.97
CA LYS A 296 6.99 18.85 -9.49
C LYS A 296 5.68 19.36 -8.91
N ILE A 297 5.71 20.52 -8.25
CA ILE A 297 4.49 21.14 -7.72
C ILE A 297 4.33 22.52 -8.34
N PHE A 298 3.15 22.75 -8.93
CA PHE A 298 2.73 24.06 -9.38
C PHE A 298 1.81 24.72 -8.36
N LYS A 299 1.76 26.05 -8.41
CA LYS A 299 0.71 26.89 -7.84
C LYS A 299 -0.12 27.46 -8.98
N ALA A 300 -1.40 27.09 -9.04
CA ALA A 300 -2.36 27.51 -10.05
C ALA A 300 -3.42 28.45 -9.44
N PRO A 301 -3.77 29.59 -10.07
CA PRO A 301 -4.79 30.50 -9.53
C PRO A 301 -6.20 29.87 -9.58
N PHE A 302 -7.13 30.22 -8.68
CA PHE A 302 -8.52 29.71 -8.82
C PHE A 302 -9.21 30.14 -10.11
N ASN A 303 -8.90 31.34 -10.59
CA ASN A 303 -9.44 31.87 -11.83
C ASN A 303 -8.34 31.85 -12.88
N GLY A 304 -8.58 31.17 -14.00
CA GLY A 304 -7.62 31.06 -15.10
C GLY A 304 -6.66 29.88 -15.00
N TYR A 305 -6.84 28.94 -14.05
CA TYR A 305 -6.03 27.72 -14.00
C TYR A 305 -6.15 26.89 -15.28
N GLU A 306 -7.20 27.09 -16.08
CA GLU A 306 -7.39 26.41 -17.35
C GLU A 306 -6.26 26.73 -18.35
N ASP A 307 -5.63 27.89 -18.23
CA ASP A 307 -4.41 28.24 -18.94
C ASP A 307 -3.18 27.91 -18.08
N LYS A 308 -2.50 26.82 -18.40
CA LYS A 308 -1.28 26.36 -17.72
C LYS A 308 -0.17 27.42 -17.73
N ALA A 309 -0.17 28.38 -18.65
CA ALA A 309 0.79 29.49 -18.66
C ALA A 309 0.60 30.46 -17.47
N THR A 310 -0.55 30.41 -16.80
CA THR A 310 -0.81 31.18 -15.57
C THR A 310 -0.24 30.52 -14.32
N TRP A 311 0.24 29.28 -14.43
CA TRP A 311 0.75 28.51 -13.30
C TRP A 311 2.19 28.92 -13.01
N THR A 312 2.53 28.99 -11.73
CA THR A 312 3.91 29.23 -11.28
C THR A 312 4.46 27.98 -10.62
N GLU A 313 5.71 27.64 -10.90
CA GLU A 313 6.38 26.55 -10.21
C GLU A 313 6.56 26.90 -8.72
N PHE A 314 6.16 25.97 -7.85
CA PHE A 314 6.29 26.09 -6.39
C PHE A 314 7.42 25.19 -5.88
N VAL A 315 7.49 23.95 -6.37
CA VAL A 315 8.63 23.03 -6.17
C VAL A 315 9.07 22.51 -7.52
N ALA A 316 10.33 22.73 -7.85
CA ALA A 316 10.93 22.24 -9.09
C ALA A 316 11.11 20.72 -9.09
N HIS A 317 11.16 20.12 -10.27
CA HIS A 317 11.54 18.71 -10.41
C HIS A 317 13.03 18.52 -10.09
N ASP A 318 13.35 17.46 -9.32
CA ASP A 318 14.71 16.97 -9.11
C ASP A 318 14.79 15.48 -9.52
N PRO A 319 15.69 15.09 -10.45
CA PRO A 319 15.82 13.70 -10.89
C PRO A 319 16.26 12.73 -9.78
N ASN A 320 16.74 13.21 -8.63
CA ASN A 320 17.20 12.39 -7.50
C ASN A 320 16.28 12.47 -6.27
N VAL A 321 15.21 13.28 -6.32
CA VAL A 321 14.28 13.46 -5.20
C VAL A 321 12.86 13.32 -5.69
N ARG A 322 12.20 12.22 -5.31
CA ARG A 322 10.80 11.96 -5.64
C ARG A 322 9.88 12.59 -4.60
N ILE A 323 8.86 13.33 -5.05
CA ILE A 323 7.79 13.81 -4.17
C ILE A 323 6.74 12.69 -4.08
N GLU A 324 6.57 12.10 -2.89
CA GLU A 324 5.66 10.96 -2.69
C GLU A 324 4.28 11.39 -2.19
N ARG A 325 4.25 12.35 -1.26
CA ARG A 325 3.01 12.86 -0.67
C ARG A 325 3.13 14.34 -0.39
N ILE A 326 2.01 15.05 -0.48
CA ILE A 326 1.92 16.43 -0.05
C ILE A 326 0.77 16.60 0.94
N ASP A 327 0.96 17.48 1.93
CA ASP A 327 -0.07 17.90 2.87
C ASP A 327 -0.10 19.43 2.94
N ILE A 328 -1.29 20.02 2.74
CA ILE A 328 -1.45 21.47 2.68
C ILE A 328 -1.96 22.00 4.03
N LEU A 329 -1.23 22.99 4.55
CA LEU A 329 -1.65 23.84 5.67
C LEU A 329 -1.80 25.29 5.21
N ILE A 330 -2.31 26.15 6.09
CA ILE A 330 -2.56 27.56 5.81
C ILE A 330 -1.30 28.37 5.43
N ASP A 331 -0.14 28.01 5.99
CA ASP A 331 1.13 28.73 5.79
C ASP A 331 2.26 27.85 5.25
N TYR A 332 2.07 26.53 5.19
CA TYR A 332 3.08 25.56 4.74
C TYR A 332 2.50 24.49 3.84
N VAL A 333 3.33 24.01 2.91
CA VAL A 333 3.12 22.76 2.16
C VAL A 333 4.13 21.75 2.68
N SER A 334 3.66 20.71 3.36
CA SER A 334 4.51 19.64 3.87
C SER A 334 4.67 18.57 2.80
N LEU A 335 5.88 18.11 2.60
CA LEU A 335 6.26 17.15 1.56
C LEU A 335 6.85 15.91 2.23
N GLU A 336 6.33 14.74 1.90
CA GLU A 336 7.07 13.49 2.04
C GLU A 336 7.80 13.26 0.73
N MET A 337 9.12 13.17 0.81
CA MET A 337 9.98 13.00 -0.35
C MET A 337 10.88 11.81 -0.16
N ARG A 338 11.38 11.23 -1.25
CA ARG A 338 12.35 10.15 -1.22
C ARG A 338 13.64 10.55 -1.90
N LYS A 339 14.74 10.37 -1.19
CA LYS A 339 16.09 10.66 -1.66
C LYS A 339 17.02 9.55 -1.21
N ASN A 340 17.79 8.99 -2.15
CA ASN A 340 18.78 7.96 -1.87
C ASN A 340 18.23 6.71 -1.12
N GLY A 341 16.98 6.33 -1.39
CA GLY A 341 16.34 5.17 -0.76
C GLY A 341 15.69 5.42 0.59
N LEU A 342 15.71 6.67 1.08
CA LEU A 342 15.14 7.06 2.37
C LEU A 342 14.04 8.10 2.14
N THR A 343 12.94 7.98 2.89
CA THR A 343 11.95 9.04 2.96
C THR A 343 12.42 10.18 3.86
N GLN A 344 12.00 11.39 3.55
CA GLN A 344 12.35 12.65 4.23
C GLN A 344 11.11 13.53 4.29
N ILE A 345 11.05 14.43 5.29
CA ILE A 345 9.96 15.40 5.40
C ILE A 345 10.53 16.81 5.34
N GLU A 346 9.99 17.59 4.41
CA GLU A 346 10.28 19.02 4.27
C GLU A 346 9.00 19.84 4.34
N LEU A 347 9.07 21.00 4.99
CA LEU A 347 7.98 21.95 5.10
C LEU A 347 8.33 23.21 4.32
N MET A 348 7.61 23.45 3.22
CA MET A 348 7.80 24.57 2.31
C MET A 348 6.91 25.74 2.72
N PRO A 349 7.45 26.91 3.07
CA PRO A 349 6.64 28.10 3.36
C PRO A 349 5.87 28.55 2.12
N VAL A 350 4.54 28.75 2.25
CA VAL A 350 3.67 29.15 1.12
C VAL A 350 4.04 30.53 0.55
N GLN A 351 4.54 31.43 1.38
CA GLN A 351 4.95 32.79 1.00
C GLN A 351 6.39 32.85 0.45
N GLY A 352 7.07 31.71 0.31
CA GLY A 352 8.50 31.63 0.04
C GLY A 352 9.36 31.80 1.30
N GLY A 353 10.63 31.46 1.17
CA GLY A 353 11.57 31.37 2.29
C GLY A 353 12.28 30.01 2.30
N GLU A 354 13.13 29.81 3.32
CA GLU A 354 13.87 28.56 3.47
C GLU A 354 12.95 27.41 3.92
N PRO A 355 13.04 26.23 3.29
CA PRO A 355 12.38 25.02 3.76
C PRO A 355 12.84 24.63 5.16
N LYS A 356 11.97 23.95 5.91
CA LYS A 356 12.33 23.31 7.19
C LYS A 356 12.39 21.80 6.98
N SER A 357 13.50 21.16 7.33
CA SER A 357 13.68 19.71 7.19
C SER A 357 13.72 19.04 8.57
N ILE A 358 13.12 17.85 8.65
CA ILE A 358 13.20 17.00 9.85
C ILE A 358 14.36 16.02 9.68
N SER A 359 15.27 15.97 10.65
CA SER A 359 16.45 15.09 10.62
C SER A 359 16.26 13.85 11.47
N PHE A 360 16.83 12.73 11.03
CA PHE A 360 16.71 11.42 11.68
C PHE A 360 18.09 10.84 11.97
N PRO A 361 18.32 10.21 13.15
CA PRO A 361 19.66 9.80 13.57
C PRO A 361 20.16 8.50 12.92
N GLU A 362 19.27 7.61 12.49
CA GLU A 362 19.64 6.30 11.94
C GLU A 362 20.14 6.40 10.48
N PRO A 363 21.09 5.53 10.08
CA PRO A 363 21.63 5.54 8.72
C PRO A 363 20.64 5.01 7.67
N VAL A 364 19.65 4.22 8.10
CA VAL A 364 18.57 3.70 7.27
C VAL A 364 17.29 3.71 8.09
N TYR A 365 16.23 4.29 7.53
CA TYR A 365 14.95 4.49 8.20
C TYR A 365 13.86 4.75 7.16
N SER A 366 12.63 4.73 7.63
CA SER A 366 11.48 5.30 6.92
C SER A 366 10.75 6.27 7.85
N THR A 367 10.41 7.43 7.33
CA THR A 367 9.44 8.37 7.90
C THR A 367 8.21 8.44 6.99
N SER A 368 7.03 8.70 7.56
CA SER A 368 5.82 8.96 6.79
C SER A 368 5.08 10.17 7.32
N LEU A 369 4.64 11.03 6.41
CA LEU A 369 3.88 12.22 6.70
C LEU A 369 2.42 11.83 6.99
N ILE A 370 2.06 11.88 8.27
CA ILE A 370 0.68 11.68 8.72
C ILE A 370 -0.13 12.98 8.54
N GLY A 371 0.53 14.13 8.69
CA GLY A 371 -0.07 15.45 8.54
C GLY A 371 -0.94 15.85 9.73
N ASN A 372 -1.86 16.79 9.50
CA ASN A 372 -2.94 17.12 10.43
C ASN A 372 -4.25 17.35 9.67
N PRO A 373 -5.40 16.88 10.19
CA PRO A 373 -6.68 17.10 9.53
C PRO A 373 -7.09 18.57 9.56
N GLU A 374 -6.66 19.32 10.56
CA GLU A 374 -6.93 20.76 10.70
C GLU A 374 -6.05 21.56 9.74
N TYR A 375 -6.67 22.34 8.86
CA TYR A 375 -5.98 23.17 7.86
C TYR A 375 -5.13 24.29 8.49
N GLU A 376 -5.53 24.78 9.66
CA GLU A 376 -4.86 25.85 10.41
C GLU A 376 -3.84 25.32 11.44
N ALA A 377 -3.50 24.02 11.39
CA ALA A 377 -2.56 23.45 12.33
C ALA A 377 -1.18 24.14 12.25
N SER A 378 -0.58 24.41 13.41
CA SER A 378 0.80 24.92 13.56
C SER A 378 1.81 23.80 13.80
N THR A 379 1.37 22.54 13.71
CA THR A 379 2.14 21.33 13.93
C THR A 379 1.96 20.37 12.76
N ILE A 380 2.90 19.46 12.57
CA ILE A 380 2.78 18.32 11.66
C ILE A 380 3.07 17.04 12.42
N ARG A 381 2.26 16.00 12.19
CA ARG A 381 2.55 14.66 12.69
C ARG A 381 3.25 13.82 11.63
N TYR A 382 4.19 13.01 12.08
CA TYR A 382 4.88 12.04 11.26
C TYR A 382 5.19 10.78 12.05
N SER A 383 5.19 9.64 11.38
CA SER A 383 5.68 8.39 11.96
C SER A 383 7.11 8.15 11.53
N TYR A 384 7.91 7.60 12.42
CA TYR A 384 9.32 7.28 12.19
C TYR A 384 9.60 5.83 12.61
N THR A 385 10.36 5.09 11.82
CA THR A 385 10.76 3.72 12.10
C THR A 385 12.06 3.35 11.39
N SER A 386 12.73 2.30 11.87
CA SER A 386 13.88 1.66 11.24
C SER A 386 13.84 0.17 11.59
N LEU A 387 14.70 -0.66 10.99
CA LEU A 387 14.70 -2.11 11.24
C LEU A 387 14.83 -2.47 12.74
N ASN A 388 15.48 -1.61 13.54
CA ASN A 388 15.60 -1.78 15.00
C ASN A 388 14.95 -0.66 15.82
N ARG A 389 14.10 0.18 15.22
CA ARG A 389 13.39 1.27 15.92
C ARG A 389 11.88 1.07 15.80
N PRO A 390 11.19 0.68 16.89
CA PRO A 390 9.75 0.56 16.91
C PRO A 390 9.08 1.82 16.38
N THR A 391 7.97 1.63 15.65
CA THR A 391 7.28 2.74 15.01
C THR A 391 6.86 3.77 16.03
N THR A 392 7.28 5.01 15.81
CA THR A 392 7.07 6.11 16.75
C THR A 392 6.39 7.28 16.04
N LEU A 393 5.27 7.72 16.59
CA LEU A 393 4.57 8.93 16.20
C LEU A 393 5.19 10.14 16.91
N TYR A 394 5.55 11.15 16.12
CA TYR A 394 6.06 12.43 16.57
C TYR A 394 5.17 13.57 16.11
N GLU A 395 5.24 14.68 16.83
CA GLU A 395 4.66 15.96 16.43
C GLU A 395 5.76 17.01 16.37
N TYR A 396 5.89 17.63 15.19
CA TYR A 396 6.82 18.71 14.91
C TYR A 396 6.09 20.04 15.01
N ASN A 397 6.55 20.94 15.86
CA ASN A 397 6.07 22.32 15.92
C ASN A 397 6.76 23.12 14.82
N ILE A 398 5.94 23.70 13.92
CA ILE A 398 6.45 24.38 12.74
C ILE A 398 7.10 25.71 13.11
N GLU A 399 6.68 26.38 14.18
CA GLU A 399 7.18 27.70 14.57
C GLU A 399 8.62 27.62 15.10
N ASP A 400 8.85 26.82 16.15
CA ASP A 400 10.11 26.74 16.87
C ASP A 400 11.00 25.53 16.50
N GLY A 401 10.46 24.58 15.73
CA GLY A 401 11.16 23.36 15.31
C GLY A 401 11.26 22.27 16.39
N ALA A 402 10.54 22.42 17.51
CA ALA A 402 10.53 21.42 18.57
C ALA A 402 9.80 20.14 18.11
N THR A 403 10.37 18.99 18.48
CA THR A 403 9.78 17.67 18.19
C THR A 403 9.38 16.99 19.49
N THR A 404 8.13 16.53 19.57
CA THR A 404 7.58 15.81 20.72
C THR A 404 7.25 14.37 20.34
N LYS A 405 7.72 13.39 21.12
CA LYS A 405 7.32 11.99 20.99
C LYS A 405 5.91 11.82 21.53
N LEU A 406 4.97 11.43 20.68
CA LEU A 406 3.56 11.27 21.03
C LEU A 406 3.21 9.84 21.47
N LYS A 407 3.63 8.86 20.67
CA LYS A 407 3.38 7.43 20.93
C LYS A 407 4.48 6.61 20.29
N GLU A 408 5.01 5.65 21.03
CA GLU A 408 5.97 4.66 20.54
C GLU A 408 5.31 3.29 20.61
N GLN A 409 5.51 2.46 19.59
CA GLN A 409 5.08 1.07 19.61
C GLN A 409 5.77 0.36 20.77
N GLU A 410 5.00 -0.04 21.76
CA GLU A 410 5.49 -0.80 22.90
C GLU A 410 5.74 -2.25 22.49
N VAL A 411 6.86 -2.82 22.96
CA VAL A 411 7.22 -4.22 22.75
C VAL A 411 7.40 -4.87 24.13
N PRO A 412 6.32 -5.41 24.72
CA PRO A 412 6.29 -5.83 26.13
C PRO A 412 7.31 -6.91 26.51
N SER A 413 7.77 -7.70 25.54
CA SER A 413 8.74 -8.78 25.75
C SER A 413 10.18 -8.32 26.07
N GLY A 414 10.42 -7.01 26.22
CA GLY A 414 11.73 -6.46 26.59
C GLY A 414 12.69 -6.22 25.42
N PHE A 415 12.17 -5.86 24.24
CA PHE A 415 13.00 -5.49 23.09
C PHE A 415 13.91 -4.30 23.42
N ASN A 416 15.21 -4.43 23.12
CA ASN A 416 16.18 -3.36 23.24
C ASN A 416 16.76 -3.02 21.85
N PRO A 417 16.51 -1.82 21.32
CA PRO A 417 17.06 -1.37 20.03
C PRO A 417 18.60 -1.50 19.92
N ASP A 418 19.29 -1.35 21.06
CA ASP A 418 20.75 -1.37 21.13
C ASP A 418 21.35 -2.78 21.11
N ASP A 419 20.54 -3.85 21.08
CA ASP A 419 21.04 -5.22 20.95
C ASP A 419 21.29 -5.60 19.48
N TYR A 420 20.96 -4.71 18.53
CA TYR A 420 20.99 -4.98 17.09
C TYR A 420 21.84 -3.98 16.33
N THR A 421 22.40 -4.42 15.22
CA THR A 421 23.12 -3.60 14.25
C THR A 421 22.26 -3.44 13.00
N VAL A 422 22.16 -2.21 12.49
CA VAL A 422 21.51 -1.88 11.22
C VAL A 422 22.55 -1.31 10.27
N GLU A 423 22.60 -1.83 9.04
CA GLU A 423 23.56 -1.43 8.01
C GLU A 423 22.86 -1.13 6.68
N ARG A 424 23.43 -0.16 5.95
CA ARG A 424 23.16 0.09 4.53
C ARG A 424 24.25 -0.59 3.71
N VAL A 425 23.85 -1.45 2.78
CA VAL A 425 24.77 -2.12 1.84
C VAL A 425 24.30 -1.84 0.42
N TRP A 426 25.24 -1.82 -0.52
CA TRP A 426 24.96 -1.67 -1.95
C TRP A 426 25.50 -2.90 -2.69
N ALA A 427 24.68 -3.47 -3.57
CA ALA A 427 25.04 -4.56 -4.44
C ALA A 427 25.13 -4.06 -5.87
N THR A 428 26.14 -4.51 -6.63
CA THR A 428 26.27 -4.14 -8.04
C THR A 428 25.48 -5.14 -8.90
N ALA A 429 24.43 -4.68 -9.57
CA ALA A 429 23.67 -5.48 -10.52
C ALA A 429 24.51 -5.82 -11.77
N SER A 430 24.04 -6.77 -12.58
CA SER A 430 24.77 -7.24 -13.77
C SER A 430 25.02 -6.16 -14.83
N ASP A 431 24.24 -5.08 -14.81
CA ASP A 431 24.41 -3.90 -15.68
C ASP A 431 25.19 -2.76 -15.02
N GLY A 432 25.77 -2.99 -13.84
CA GLY A 432 26.62 -2.03 -13.11
C GLY A 432 25.86 -1.05 -12.22
N VAL A 433 24.54 -1.16 -12.14
CA VAL A 433 23.71 -0.33 -11.26
C VAL A 433 23.91 -0.73 -9.80
N GLU A 434 24.08 0.25 -8.91
CA GLU A 434 24.17 0.02 -7.46
C GLU A 434 22.76 -0.09 -6.86
N VAL A 435 22.42 -1.26 -6.33
CA VAL A 435 21.14 -1.59 -5.72
C VAL A 435 21.26 -1.52 -4.20
N PRO A 436 20.49 -0.66 -3.52
CA PRO A 436 20.56 -0.54 -2.08
C PRO A 436 19.88 -1.70 -1.34
N MET A 437 20.40 -1.98 -0.14
CA MET A 437 19.85 -2.98 0.77
C MET A 437 19.99 -2.50 2.22
N ALA A 438 18.95 -2.73 3.01
CA ALA A 438 18.97 -2.51 4.45
C ALA A 438 19.09 -3.85 5.17
N ILE A 439 20.00 -3.96 6.12
CA ILE A 439 20.28 -5.21 6.84
C ILE A 439 20.15 -4.97 8.34
N VAL A 440 19.55 -5.92 9.05
CA VAL A 440 19.55 -5.98 10.52
C VAL A 440 19.95 -7.36 11.01
N TYR A 441 20.72 -7.38 12.10
CA TYR A 441 21.07 -8.61 12.82
C TYR A 441 21.45 -8.30 14.26
N LYS A 442 21.46 -9.34 15.11
CA LYS A 442 21.86 -9.23 16.51
C LYS A 442 23.35 -8.91 16.65
N LYS A 443 23.71 -8.00 17.56
CA LYS A 443 25.11 -7.65 17.83
C LYS A 443 25.95 -8.89 18.15
N GLU A 444 27.25 -8.78 17.90
CA GLU A 444 28.25 -9.86 18.07
C GLU A 444 28.16 -11.00 17.06
N LEU A 445 27.20 -10.98 16.13
CA LEU A 445 27.16 -11.89 14.98
C LEU A 445 28.45 -11.77 14.16
N LYS A 446 29.03 -12.92 13.81
CA LYS A 446 30.24 -13.01 12.98
C LYS A 446 29.86 -13.14 11.51
N LYS A 447 30.37 -12.25 10.68
CA LYS A 447 30.22 -12.32 9.21
C LYS A 447 31.23 -13.32 8.62
N ASP A 448 31.05 -14.61 8.88
CA ASP A 448 31.90 -15.70 8.38
C ASP A 448 31.16 -16.66 7.42
N GLY A 449 29.94 -16.30 7.02
CA GLY A 449 29.08 -17.05 6.12
C GLY A 449 28.26 -18.14 6.80
N SER A 450 28.40 -18.32 8.13
CA SER A 450 27.71 -19.40 8.84
C SER A 450 26.28 -19.05 9.29
N ASN A 451 25.83 -17.81 9.15
CA ASN A 451 24.53 -17.38 9.66
C ASN A 451 23.40 -17.71 8.67
N PRO A 452 22.24 -18.17 9.15
CA PRO A 452 21.03 -18.17 8.32
C PRO A 452 20.63 -16.73 7.96
N ALA A 453 20.02 -16.56 6.79
CA ALA A 453 19.55 -15.25 6.37
C ALA A 453 18.19 -15.32 5.70
N LEU A 454 17.42 -14.25 5.82
CA LEU A 454 16.19 -14.02 5.08
C LEU A 454 16.31 -12.70 4.32
N ILE A 455 16.24 -12.75 3.00
CA ILE A 455 16.15 -11.58 2.13
C ILE A 455 14.72 -11.41 1.62
N TYR A 456 14.20 -10.18 1.71
CA TYR A 456 12.84 -9.81 1.31
C TYR A 456 12.86 -8.68 0.28
N SER A 457 11.92 -8.71 -0.68
CA SER A 457 11.60 -7.58 -1.56
C SER A 457 10.23 -7.75 -2.24
N TYR A 458 9.81 -6.72 -2.96
CA TYR A 458 8.58 -6.68 -3.75
C TYR A 458 8.83 -6.31 -5.22
N GLY A 459 9.34 -5.10 -5.48
CA GLY A 459 9.90 -4.69 -6.77
C GLY A 459 8.92 -4.51 -7.92
N SER A 460 7.70 -4.03 -7.69
CA SER A 460 6.70 -3.73 -8.73
C SER A 460 5.83 -2.53 -8.37
N TYR A 461 5.13 -1.94 -9.36
CA TYR A 461 4.18 -0.83 -9.20
C TYR A 461 4.76 0.48 -8.64
N GLY A 462 6.08 0.61 -8.60
CA GLY A 462 6.74 1.72 -7.90
C GLY A 462 6.57 1.67 -6.38
N MET A 463 6.09 0.54 -5.84
CA MET A 463 6.02 0.33 -4.40
C MET A 463 7.43 0.12 -3.86
N SER A 464 7.91 1.12 -3.11
CA SER A 464 9.21 1.06 -2.46
C SER A 464 9.27 -0.05 -1.42
N SER A 465 10.43 -0.69 -1.29
CA SER A 465 10.67 -1.68 -0.25
C SER A 465 11.14 -0.96 1.01
N ASP A 466 10.20 -0.31 1.68
CA ASP A 466 10.46 0.54 2.84
C ASP A 466 11.03 -0.22 4.04
N VAL A 467 11.79 0.50 4.84
CA VAL A 467 12.53 -0.03 5.98
C VAL A 467 11.75 0.25 7.26
N TYR A 468 11.10 -0.79 7.80
CA TYR A 468 10.26 -0.66 8.98
C TYR A 468 10.54 -1.73 10.02
N PHE A 469 10.22 -1.40 11.27
CA PHE A 469 10.28 -2.33 12.39
C PHE A 469 9.12 -3.32 12.33
N SER A 470 9.43 -4.61 12.39
CA SER A 470 8.45 -5.68 12.50
C SER A 470 8.83 -6.60 13.63
N THR A 471 7.97 -6.68 14.64
CA THR A 471 8.15 -7.58 15.80
C THR A 471 8.24 -9.04 15.37
N ALA A 472 7.60 -9.42 14.26
CA ALA A 472 7.58 -10.79 13.77
C ALA A 472 8.97 -11.28 13.31
N TYR A 473 9.75 -10.42 12.66
CA TYR A 473 11.09 -10.82 12.18
C TYR A 473 12.07 -11.09 13.32
N TYR A 474 11.81 -10.58 14.54
CA TYR A 474 12.69 -10.82 15.68
C TYR A 474 12.69 -12.25 16.19
N SER A 475 11.64 -13.04 15.92
CA SER A 475 11.71 -14.49 16.16
C SER A 475 12.77 -15.17 15.29
N LEU A 476 13.11 -14.63 14.11
CA LEU A 476 14.24 -15.10 13.31
C LEU A 476 15.56 -14.46 13.77
N ILE A 477 15.59 -13.12 13.89
CA ILE A 477 16.82 -12.37 14.20
C ILE A 477 17.40 -12.81 15.56
N ASP A 478 16.55 -13.04 16.57
CA ASP A 478 16.97 -13.50 17.90
C ASP A 478 17.54 -14.93 17.87
N ARG A 479 17.25 -15.70 16.82
CA ARG A 479 17.82 -17.03 16.53
C ARG A 479 19.05 -16.98 15.62
N GLY A 480 19.63 -15.79 15.42
CA GLY A 480 20.87 -15.60 14.66
C GLY A 480 20.67 -15.39 13.16
N PHE A 481 19.44 -15.12 12.70
CA PHE A 481 19.23 -14.74 11.30
C PHE A 481 19.75 -13.33 11.03
N VAL A 482 20.35 -13.18 9.85
CA VAL A 482 20.46 -11.88 9.17
C VAL A 482 19.15 -11.62 8.43
N PHE A 483 18.52 -10.48 8.66
CA PHE A 483 17.35 -10.05 7.87
C PHE A 483 17.74 -8.90 6.96
N ALA A 484 17.36 -8.99 5.68
CA ALA A 484 17.70 -8.01 4.67
C ALA A 484 16.48 -7.61 3.83
N ILE A 485 16.36 -6.32 3.53
CA ILE A 485 15.38 -5.76 2.58
C ILE A 485 16.15 -5.21 1.38
N ALA A 486 15.94 -5.81 0.21
CA ALA A 486 16.54 -5.35 -1.04
C ALA A 486 15.59 -4.34 -1.72
N GLN A 487 16.13 -3.16 -2.05
CA GLN A 487 15.39 -2.06 -2.66
C GLN A 487 15.59 -2.07 -4.20
N ILE A 488 15.14 -3.16 -4.82
CA ILE A 488 15.36 -3.49 -6.23
C ILE A 488 14.55 -2.63 -7.21
N ARG A 489 14.98 -2.55 -8.48
CA ARG A 489 14.20 -1.87 -9.53
C ARG A 489 12.81 -2.46 -9.70
N GLY A 490 11.87 -1.59 -10.08
CA GLY A 490 10.44 -1.87 -10.12
C GLY A 490 9.70 -1.39 -8.86
N GLY A 491 10.42 -1.19 -7.75
CA GLY A 491 10.03 -0.20 -6.73
C GLY A 491 10.45 1.21 -7.13
N SER A 492 10.18 2.20 -6.28
CA SER A 492 10.60 3.59 -6.49
C SER A 492 11.61 4.07 -5.45
N ASP A 493 12.37 3.16 -4.84
CA ASP A 493 13.32 3.45 -3.76
C ASP A 493 14.34 4.55 -4.14
N LEU A 494 14.81 4.58 -5.39
CA LEU A 494 15.70 5.64 -5.91
C LEU A 494 14.97 6.66 -6.82
N GLY A 495 13.66 6.79 -6.66
CA GLY A 495 12.81 7.67 -7.46
C GLY A 495 12.06 6.92 -8.55
N GLU A 496 11.28 7.65 -9.34
CA GLU A 496 10.38 7.08 -10.32
C GLU A 496 11.09 6.38 -11.48
N GLN A 497 12.27 6.88 -11.88
CA GLN A 497 13.10 6.22 -12.90
C GLN A 497 13.49 4.79 -12.46
N TRP A 498 13.65 4.53 -11.16
CA TRP A 498 13.93 3.21 -10.61
C TRP A 498 12.79 2.21 -10.87
N TYR A 499 11.55 2.71 -10.89
CA TYR A 499 10.36 1.93 -11.22
C TYR A 499 10.27 1.70 -12.73
N GLU A 500 10.43 2.76 -13.52
CA GLU A 500 10.45 2.68 -14.99
C GLU A 500 11.53 1.71 -15.50
N ASP A 501 12.64 1.59 -14.78
CA ASP A 501 13.71 0.62 -15.07
C ASP A 501 13.47 -0.79 -14.54
N GLY A 502 12.31 -1.09 -13.97
CA GLY A 502 11.92 -2.42 -13.49
C GLY A 502 10.49 -2.81 -13.82
N LYS A 503 9.94 -2.27 -14.92
CA LYS A 503 8.62 -2.61 -15.47
C LYS A 503 8.67 -2.84 -16.98
N LEU A 504 7.58 -3.33 -17.57
CA LEU A 504 7.46 -3.57 -19.02
C LEU A 504 8.67 -4.37 -19.55
N LEU A 505 9.29 -3.92 -20.65
CA LEU A 505 10.45 -4.54 -21.29
C LEU A 505 11.77 -4.40 -20.49
N LYS A 506 11.71 -3.85 -19.28
CA LYS A 506 12.80 -3.80 -18.31
C LYS A 506 12.52 -4.64 -17.06
N LYS A 507 11.40 -5.37 -17.00
CA LYS A 507 10.98 -6.08 -15.78
C LYS A 507 12.03 -7.06 -15.24
N LYS A 508 12.87 -7.65 -16.10
CA LYS A 508 13.93 -8.56 -15.66
C LYS A 508 14.95 -7.93 -14.71
N ASN A 509 15.11 -6.61 -14.74
CA ASN A 509 15.99 -5.90 -13.83
C ASN A 509 15.60 -6.14 -12.37
N THR A 510 14.31 -6.23 -12.06
CA THR A 510 13.81 -6.61 -10.72
C THR A 510 14.45 -7.92 -10.24
N PHE A 511 14.49 -8.94 -11.10
CA PHE A 511 14.98 -10.27 -10.73
C PHE A 511 16.51 -10.30 -10.62
N THR A 512 17.21 -9.65 -11.56
CA THR A 512 18.69 -9.59 -11.55
C THR A 512 19.22 -8.76 -10.39
N ASP A 513 18.53 -7.69 -10.00
CA ASP A 513 18.87 -6.88 -8.83
C ASP A 513 18.76 -7.70 -7.54
N PHE A 514 17.68 -8.46 -7.39
CA PHE A 514 17.49 -9.31 -6.22
C PHE A 514 18.53 -10.43 -6.12
N ILE A 515 18.90 -11.01 -7.26
CA ILE A 515 20.01 -11.96 -7.36
C ILE A 515 21.32 -11.31 -6.94
N ALA A 516 21.62 -10.10 -7.43
CA ALA A 516 22.84 -9.37 -7.06
C ALA A 516 22.89 -9.06 -5.55
N CYS A 517 21.78 -8.64 -4.95
CA CYS A 517 21.70 -8.45 -3.50
C CYS A 517 21.95 -9.76 -2.73
N SER A 518 21.40 -10.87 -3.20
CA SER A 518 21.60 -12.20 -2.60
C SER A 518 23.06 -12.66 -2.69
N GLU A 519 23.70 -12.48 -3.85
CA GLU A 519 25.13 -12.75 -4.04
C GLU A 519 25.98 -11.88 -3.14
N LYS A 520 25.63 -10.60 -2.98
CA LYS A 520 26.35 -9.67 -2.11
C LYS A 520 26.33 -10.10 -0.65
N LEU A 521 25.19 -10.61 -0.14
CA LEU A 521 25.11 -11.17 1.22
C LEU A 521 26.04 -12.37 1.42
N ILE A 522 26.20 -13.22 0.41
CA ILE A 522 27.05 -14.41 0.45
C ILE A 522 28.54 -14.04 0.30
N GLU A 523 28.86 -13.11 -0.60
CA GLU A 523 30.21 -12.62 -0.84
C GLU A 523 30.78 -11.96 0.42
N ASP A 524 30.01 -11.05 1.02
CA ASP A 524 30.37 -10.32 2.24
C ASP A 524 30.24 -11.16 3.52
N LYS A 525 29.97 -12.46 3.37
CA LYS A 525 29.95 -13.44 4.46
C LYS A 525 28.89 -13.16 5.54
N TYR A 526 27.81 -12.48 5.20
CA TYR A 526 26.63 -12.46 6.08
C TYR A 526 26.02 -13.86 6.20
N THR A 527 26.01 -14.60 5.08
CA THR A 527 25.39 -15.93 4.96
C THR A 527 26.09 -16.79 3.90
N SER A 528 25.49 -17.93 3.56
CA SER A 528 25.89 -18.85 2.51
C SER A 528 24.67 -19.37 1.76
N ALA A 529 24.85 -19.90 0.54
CA ALA A 529 23.74 -20.36 -0.31
C ALA A 529 22.88 -21.48 0.35
N ASP A 530 23.51 -22.37 1.11
CA ASP A 530 22.84 -23.43 1.89
C ASP A 530 22.09 -22.92 3.13
N LYS A 531 22.10 -21.60 3.36
CA LYS A 531 21.50 -20.93 4.52
C LYS A 531 20.69 -19.68 4.18
N LEU A 532 20.63 -19.30 2.90
CA LEU A 532 19.88 -18.15 2.45
C LEU A 532 18.43 -18.54 2.13
N ALA A 533 17.50 -17.86 2.76
CA ALA A 533 16.08 -17.89 2.43
C ALA A 533 15.66 -16.60 1.72
N ALA A 534 14.73 -16.70 0.78
CA ALA A 534 14.10 -15.56 0.12
C ALA A 534 12.58 -15.53 0.36
N MET A 535 12.01 -14.34 0.46
CA MET A 535 10.56 -14.15 0.64
C MET A 535 10.02 -12.99 -0.19
N GLY A 536 8.81 -13.16 -0.72
CA GLY A 536 8.06 -12.13 -1.43
C GLY A 536 6.60 -12.54 -1.60
N GLY A 537 5.71 -11.55 -1.64
CA GLY A 537 4.26 -11.77 -1.74
C GLY A 537 3.59 -11.02 -2.90
N SER A 538 2.51 -11.58 -3.46
CA SER A 538 1.80 -11.02 -4.62
C SER A 538 2.74 -10.85 -5.84
N ALA A 539 3.02 -9.64 -6.31
CA ALA A 539 4.06 -9.39 -7.32
C ALA A 539 5.49 -9.67 -6.80
N GLY A 540 5.73 -9.60 -5.49
CA GLY A 540 6.94 -10.18 -4.87
C GLY A 540 6.98 -11.71 -4.99
N GLY A 541 5.83 -12.37 -5.16
CA GLY A 541 5.74 -13.79 -5.47
C GLY A 541 6.11 -14.11 -6.93
N LEU A 542 5.83 -13.21 -7.88
CA LEU A 542 6.40 -13.26 -9.23
C LEU A 542 7.93 -13.24 -9.15
N LEU A 543 8.48 -12.30 -8.38
CA LEU A 543 9.92 -12.24 -8.10
C LEU A 543 10.44 -13.59 -7.56
N MET A 544 9.80 -14.17 -6.54
CA MET A 544 10.19 -15.47 -5.98
C MET A 544 10.20 -16.59 -7.02
N GLY A 545 9.14 -16.70 -7.84
CA GLY A 545 9.06 -17.70 -8.90
C GLY A 545 10.15 -17.53 -9.95
N ALA A 546 10.40 -16.29 -10.39
CA ALA A 546 11.41 -16.00 -11.39
C ALA A 546 12.83 -16.33 -10.90
N VAL A 547 13.19 -15.93 -9.67
CA VAL A 547 14.54 -16.20 -9.14
C VAL A 547 14.75 -17.67 -8.80
N ALA A 548 13.69 -18.40 -8.43
CA ALA A 548 13.74 -19.86 -8.26
C ALA A 548 14.12 -20.55 -9.57
N ASN A 549 13.59 -20.09 -10.71
CA ASN A 549 13.94 -20.62 -12.03
C ASN A 549 15.34 -20.19 -12.49
N MET A 550 15.72 -18.93 -12.25
CA MET A 550 16.97 -18.35 -12.77
C MET A 550 18.19 -18.77 -11.97
N ARG A 551 18.11 -18.79 -10.63
CA ARG A 551 19.22 -19.06 -9.70
C ARG A 551 18.79 -19.90 -8.50
N PRO A 552 18.28 -21.13 -8.73
CA PRO A 552 17.88 -22.03 -7.64
C PRO A 552 19.04 -22.39 -6.72
N ASP A 553 20.28 -22.29 -7.20
CA ASP A 553 21.50 -22.57 -6.45
C ASP A 553 21.76 -21.58 -5.29
N LEU A 554 21.15 -20.39 -5.31
CA LEU A 554 21.36 -19.36 -4.29
C LEU A 554 20.53 -19.55 -3.03
N TYR A 555 19.40 -20.27 -3.11
CA TYR A 555 18.39 -20.26 -2.05
C TYR A 555 18.14 -21.67 -1.50
N GLN A 556 18.38 -21.83 -0.21
CA GLN A 556 17.99 -23.03 0.51
C GLN A 556 16.47 -23.10 0.75
N THR A 557 15.78 -21.95 0.81
CA THR A 557 14.34 -21.87 1.08
C THR A 557 13.74 -20.66 0.37
N ILE A 558 12.55 -20.82 -0.21
CA ILE A 558 11.78 -19.74 -0.82
C ILE A 558 10.37 -19.74 -0.21
N VAL A 559 9.91 -18.56 0.21
CA VAL A 559 8.54 -18.33 0.69
C VAL A 559 7.84 -17.40 -0.30
N ALA A 560 7.01 -17.98 -1.19
CA ALA A 560 6.23 -17.26 -2.18
C ALA A 560 4.78 -17.13 -1.70
N GLN A 561 4.36 -15.92 -1.28
CA GLN A 561 3.04 -15.68 -0.71
C GLN A 561 2.08 -15.19 -1.79
N VAL A 562 0.89 -15.81 -1.93
CA VAL A 562 -0.13 -15.46 -2.93
C VAL A 562 0.46 -15.07 -4.31
N PRO A 563 1.33 -15.92 -4.90
CA PRO A 563 2.29 -15.46 -5.90
C PRO A 563 1.69 -15.33 -7.29
N PHE A 564 2.00 -14.24 -7.99
CA PHE A 564 1.63 -14.04 -9.40
C PHE A 564 2.60 -14.80 -10.33
N VAL A 565 2.29 -16.05 -10.67
CA VAL A 565 3.23 -16.96 -11.37
C VAL A 565 2.79 -17.40 -12.76
N ASP A 566 1.49 -17.41 -13.04
CA ASP A 566 0.94 -17.69 -14.38
C ASP A 566 0.73 -16.38 -15.14
N VAL A 567 1.85 -15.68 -15.39
CA VAL A 567 1.83 -14.30 -15.89
C VAL A 567 1.23 -14.25 -17.29
N ILE A 568 1.67 -15.13 -18.19
CA ILE A 568 1.20 -15.11 -19.58
C ILE A 568 -0.29 -15.39 -19.67
N THR A 569 -0.75 -16.50 -19.12
CA THR A 569 -2.14 -16.94 -19.34
C THR A 569 -3.10 -15.96 -18.68
N THR A 570 -2.75 -15.44 -17.49
CA THR A 570 -3.52 -14.40 -16.80
C THR A 570 -3.59 -13.11 -17.62
N MET A 571 -2.45 -12.62 -18.12
CA MET A 571 -2.41 -11.34 -18.84
C MET A 571 -3.08 -11.39 -20.23
N PHE A 572 -3.31 -12.58 -20.79
CA PHE A 572 -4.16 -12.72 -21.98
C PHE A 572 -5.65 -12.57 -21.70
N ASP A 573 -6.09 -12.74 -20.46
CA ASP A 573 -7.50 -12.79 -20.11
C ASP A 573 -8.01 -11.46 -19.51
N GLU A 574 -8.61 -10.64 -20.37
CA GLU A 574 -9.23 -9.35 -20.02
C GLU A 574 -10.47 -9.49 -19.11
N THR A 575 -11.02 -10.70 -18.93
CA THR A 575 -12.17 -10.93 -18.04
C THR A 575 -11.76 -11.03 -16.57
N LEU A 576 -10.47 -11.26 -16.29
CA LEU A 576 -9.96 -11.31 -14.93
C LEU A 576 -9.86 -9.89 -14.34
N PRO A 577 -10.13 -9.73 -13.04
CA PRO A 577 -9.83 -8.48 -12.35
C PRO A 577 -8.36 -8.10 -12.55
N LEU A 578 -8.09 -6.80 -12.67
CA LEU A 578 -6.75 -6.18 -12.80
C LEU A 578 -6.07 -6.27 -14.18
N THR A 579 -6.27 -7.34 -14.97
CA THR A 579 -5.51 -7.59 -16.22
C THR A 579 -5.36 -6.35 -17.12
N THR A 580 -6.45 -5.65 -17.43
CA THR A 580 -6.43 -4.50 -18.34
C THR A 580 -5.64 -3.31 -17.78
N GLY A 581 -5.67 -3.10 -16.46
CA GLY A 581 -4.87 -2.08 -15.79
C GLY A 581 -3.40 -2.45 -15.75
N GLU A 582 -3.10 -3.74 -15.55
CA GLU A 582 -1.73 -4.26 -15.44
C GLU A 582 -0.99 -4.33 -16.79
N TYR A 583 -1.65 -4.06 -17.92
CA TYR A 583 -0.96 -3.82 -19.20
C TYR A 583 0.03 -2.67 -19.12
N GLU A 584 -0.24 -1.67 -18.26
CA GLU A 584 0.67 -0.56 -18.02
C GLU A 584 1.81 -0.91 -17.05
N GLU A 585 1.82 -2.11 -16.46
CA GLU A 585 2.88 -2.64 -15.59
C GLU A 585 3.76 -3.68 -16.31
N TRP A 586 3.15 -4.78 -16.80
CA TRP A 586 3.86 -5.92 -17.38
C TRP A 586 4.02 -5.84 -18.89
N GLY A 587 3.08 -5.15 -19.54
CA GLY A 587 2.88 -5.15 -20.98
C GLY A 587 1.65 -5.96 -21.40
N ASN A 588 1.16 -5.71 -22.61
CA ASN A 588 0.02 -6.44 -23.16
C ASN A 588 0.50 -7.63 -24.00
N PRO A 589 0.33 -8.90 -23.55
CA PRO A 589 0.80 -10.06 -24.31
C PRO A 589 0.03 -10.28 -25.62
N ASN A 590 -1.06 -9.55 -25.89
CA ASN A 590 -1.68 -9.49 -27.22
C ASN A 590 -0.81 -8.77 -28.27
N GLU A 591 0.34 -8.23 -27.86
CA GLU A 591 1.39 -7.70 -28.73
C GLU A 591 2.63 -8.61 -28.66
N GLU A 592 3.16 -9.03 -29.82
CA GLU A 592 4.18 -10.09 -29.92
C GLU A 592 5.47 -9.77 -29.14
N GLU A 593 5.86 -8.49 -29.09
CA GLU A 593 7.04 -8.03 -28.33
C GLU A 593 6.88 -8.31 -26.83
N TYR A 594 5.76 -7.92 -26.24
CA TYR A 594 5.46 -8.19 -24.83
C TYR A 594 5.22 -9.67 -24.57
N TYR A 595 4.55 -10.40 -25.47
CA TYR A 595 4.42 -11.86 -25.35
C TYR A 595 5.78 -12.53 -25.18
N ASN A 596 6.72 -12.24 -26.10
CA ASN A 596 8.05 -12.84 -26.07
C ASN A 596 8.83 -12.43 -24.82
N TYR A 597 8.73 -11.17 -24.41
CA TYR A 597 9.43 -10.68 -23.22
C TYR A 597 8.87 -11.29 -21.93
N ILE A 598 7.55 -11.26 -21.73
CA ILE A 598 6.89 -11.84 -20.55
C ILE A 598 7.16 -13.34 -20.48
N LYS A 599 7.09 -14.06 -21.61
CA LYS A 599 7.36 -15.51 -21.69
C LYS A 599 8.74 -15.88 -21.17
N SER A 600 9.70 -14.98 -21.36
CA SER A 600 11.08 -15.23 -21.00
C SER A 600 11.37 -15.06 -19.49
N TYR A 601 10.37 -14.69 -18.68
CA TYR A 601 10.48 -14.66 -17.22
C TYR A 601 9.25 -15.22 -16.47
N SER A 602 8.11 -15.47 -17.13
CA SER A 602 6.92 -16.10 -16.54
C SER A 602 7.34 -17.35 -15.75
N PRO A 603 7.10 -17.41 -14.43
CA PRO A 603 7.56 -18.54 -13.63
C PRO A 603 6.93 -19.88 -13.99
N TYR A 604 5.63 -19.88 -14.30
CA TYR A 604 4.91 -20.99 -14.93
C TYR A 604 5.10 -20.92 -16.45
#